data_AF-A0A3L7PHP7-F1
#
_entry.id   AF-A0A3L7PHP7-F1
#
_cell.length_a   1.000
_cell.length_b   1.000
_cell.length_c   1.000
_cell.angle_alpha   90.00
_cell.angle_beta   90.00
_cell.angle_gamma   90.00
#
_symmetry.space_group_name_H-M   'P 1'
#
loop_
_entity.id
_entity.type
_entity.pdbx_description
1 polymer ?
#
loop_
_entity_poly.entity_id
_entity_poly.type
_entity_poly.pdbx_seq_one_letter_code
_entity_poly.pdbx_strand_id
1 'polypeptide(L)'
;MTALRFLTLIWPGLPWLWLRGSLSGLALAVAFAVAVDVAIVVTWIWPGLVELPLTIGLWTAVAALWLVATVSAVSGFPPPIPVGRGAEADALFAKARDLYLSRDWLQAESRLRELLDRSPTDGEAQLLLGTLLRRTGRVAECRRALEKLARSDSGGPWQTAIATELSRLAADDRDADDSAVVLPLHDESAGAQSRTAAA
;
A
#
# COMPACT_ATOMS: atom_id res chain seq x y z
N MET A 1 5.16 -9.93 -6.54
CA MET A 1 6.13 -8.97 -7.13
C MET A 1 7.57 -9.16 -6.64
N THR A 2 7.81 -9.87 -5.53
CA THR A 2 9.17 -10.16 -5.03
C THR A 2 9.95 -11.17 -5.90
N ALA A 3 9.25 -12.14 -6.52
CA ALA A 3 9.89 -13.16 -7.36
C ALA A 3 10.56 -12.59 -8.63
N LEU A 4 10.01 -11.54 -9.24
CA LEU A 4 10.65 -10.87 -10.38
C LEU A 4 11.97 -10.18 -10.00
N ARG A 5 12.09 -9.69 -8.75
CA ARG A 5 13.36 -9.12 -8.23
C ARG A 5 14.43 -10.18 -8.06
N PHE A 6 14.07 -11.40 -7.66
CA PHE A 6 15.01 -12.52 -7.57
C PHE A 6 15.39 -13.07 -8.95
N LEU A 7 14.47 -13.03 -9.92
CA LEU A 7 14.76 -13.45 -11.29
C LEU A 7 15.85 -12.58 -11.95
N THR A 8 15.89 -11.29 -11.63
CA THR A 8 16.93 -10.36 -12.10
C THR A 8 18.30 -10.52 -11.43
N LEU A 9 18.39 -11.31 -10.36
CA LEU A 9 19.66 -11.66 -9.68
C LEU A 9 20.33 -12.89 -10.31
N ILE A 10 19.60 -13.68 -11.10
CA ILE A 10 20.14 -14.89 -11.75
C ILE A 10 21.03 -14.52 -12.94
N TRP A 11 20.82 -13.35 -13.56
CA TRP A 11 21.64 -12.89 -14.69
C TRP A 11 22.14 -11.45 -14.47
N PRO A 12 23.44 -11.24 -14.16
CA PRO A 12 23.99 -9.91 -13.99
C PRO A 12 23.84 -9.07 -15.28
N GLY A 13 23.26 -7.87 -15.18
CA GLY A 13 23.10 -6.91 -16.29
C GLY A 13 21.72 -6.89 -16.98
N LEU A 14 20.93 -7.96 -16.86
CA LEU A 14 19.58 -8.05 -17.43
C LEU A 14 18.57 -7.00 -16.88
N PRO A 15 18.53 -6.68 -15.57
CA PRO A 15 17.60 -5.67 -15.05
C PRO A 15 17.84 -4.26 -15.61
N TRP A 16 19.09 -3.90 -15.93
CA TRP A 16 19.44 -2.56 -16.42
C TRP A 16 19.02 -2.35 -17.88
N LEU A 17 19.10 -3.39 -18.72
CA LEU A 17 18.62 -3.36 -20.09
C LEU A 17 17.10 -3.08 -20.14
N TRP A 18 16.36 -3.78 -19.27
CA TRP A 18 14.90 -3.78 -19.32
C TRP A 18 14.28 -2.55 -18.65
N LEU A 19 14.91 -1.98 -17.62
CA LEU A 19 14.38 -0.83 -16.86
C LEU A 19 14.89 0.55 -17.34
N ARG A 20 16.06 0.64 -17.99
CA ARG A 20 16.68 1.93 -18.34
C ARG A 20 17.11 2.08 -19.80
N GLY A 21 17.02 1.04 -20.62
CA GLY A 21 17.46 1.08 -22.02
C GLY A 21 18.94 1.47 -22.17
N SER A 22 19.82 1.12 -21.22
CA SER A 22 21.23 1.51 -21.25
C SER A 22 22.09 0.51 -22.02
N LEU A 23 22.93 1.03 -22.93
CA LEU A 23 23.91 0.25 -23.69
C LEU A 23 25.00 -0.37 -22.79
N SER A 24 25.30 0.24 -21.66
CA SER A 24 26.28 -0.25 -20.69
C SER A 24 25.84 -1.54 -19.99
N GLY A 25 24.54 -1.70 -19.69
CA GLY A 25 23.99 -2.92 -19.11
C GLY A 25 24.04 -4.10 -20.09
N LEU A 26 23.80 -3.83 -21.38
CA LEU A 26 23.93 -4.82 -22.45
C LEU A 26 25.37 -5.32 -22.61
N ALA A 27 26.33 -4.39 -22.69
CA ALA A 27 27.73 -4.73 -22.84
C ALA A 27 28.24 -5.63 -21.70
N LEU A 28 27.82 -5.33 -20.47
CA LEU A 28 28.16 -6.13 -19.30
C LEU A 28 27.54 -7.55 -19.34
N ALA A 29 26.27 -7.65 -19.73
CA ALA A 29 25.59 -8.94 -19.87
C ALA A 29 26.22 -9.83 -20.94
N VAL A 30 26.60 -9.25 -22.08
CA VAL A 30 27.30 -9.96 -23.17
C VAL A 30 28.70 -10.38 -22.75
N ALA A 31 29.45 -9.50 -22.08
CA ALA A 31 30.79 -9.82 -21.59
C ALA A 31 30.77 -10.99 -20.59
N PHE A 32 29.79 -11.02 -19.69
CA PHE A 32 29.60 -12.13 -18.75
C PHE A 32 29.25 -13.44 -19.47
N ALA A 33 28.33 -13.40 -20.44
CA ALA A 33 27.95 -14.56 -21.23
C ALA A 33 29.15 -15.19 -21.95
N VAL A 34 29.95 -14.35 -22.63
CA VAL A 34 31.14 -14.78 -23.36
C VAL A 34 32.19 -15.36 -22.42
N ALA A 35 32.41 -14.74 -21.25
CA ALA A 35 33.39 -15.23 -20.28
C ALA A 35 33.03 -16.61 -19.72
N VAL A 36 31.74 -16.84 -19.42
CA VAL A 36 31.23 -18.13 -18.95
C VAL A 36 31.32 -19.19 -20.05
N ASP A 37 30.93 -18.85 -21.28
CA ASP A 37 30.97 -19.78 -22.42
C ASP A 37 32.41 -20.24 -22.72
N VAL A 38 33.35 -19.29 -22.77
CA VAL A 38 34.78 -19.59 -22.94
C VAL A 38 35.30 -20.48 -21.81
N ALA A 39 34.91 -20.21 -20.55
CA ALA A 39 35.32 -21.04 -19.42
C ALA A 39 34.79 -22.48 -19.50
N ILE A 40 33.56 -22.66 -19.96
CA ILE A 40 32.97 -23.99 -20.16
C ILE A 40 33.70 -24.73 -21.29
N VAL A 41 33.91 -24.08 -22.43
CA VAL A 41 34.56 -24.70 -23.60
C VAL A 41 36.00 -25.12 -23.29
N VAL A 42 36.76 -24.27 -22.60
CA VAL A 42 38.15 -24.56 -22.20
C VAL A 42 38.20 -25.70 -21.18
N THR A 43 37.27 -25.73 -20.22
CA THR A 43 37.29 -26.74 -19.15
C THR A 43 36.81 -28.12 -19.62
N TRP A 44 35.81 -28.19 -20.52
CA TRP A 44 35.15 -29.45 -20.89
C TRP A 44 35.48 -29.98 -22.28
N ILE A 45 35.70 -29.10 -23.26
CA ILE A 45 35.86 -29.52 -24.67
C ILE A 45 37.36 -29.61 -25.03
N TRP A 46 38.21 -28.78 -24.42
CA TRP A 46 39.65 -28.69 -24.73
C TRP A 46 40.56 -28.85 -23.49
N PRO A 47 40.39 -29.90 -22.66
CA PRO A 47 41.06 -30.02 -21.37
C PRO A 47 42.60 -30.16 -21.44
N GLY A 48 43.15 -30.45 -22.62
CA GLY A 48 44.60 -30.60 -22.85
C GLY A 48 45.30 -29.40 -23.46
N LEU A 49 44.58 -28.33 -23.83
CA LEU A 49 45.18 -27.15 -24.47
C LEU A 49 45.71 -26.10 -23.48
N VAL A 50 45.29 -26.19 -22.22
CA VAL A 50 45.44 -25.09 -21.27
C VAL A 50 45.94 -25.63 -19.93
N GLU A 51 47.02 -25.07 -19.40
CA GLU A 51 47.59 -25.49 -18.11
C GLU A 51 46.64 -25.13 -16.95
N LEU A 52 46.62 -25.99 -15.92
CA LEU A 52 45.81 -25.84 -14.71
C LEU A 52 45.80 -24.42 -14.09
N PRO A 53 46.94 -23.68 -13.95
CA PRO A 53 46.92 -22.32 -13.43
C PRO A 53 46.15 -21.32 -14.30
N LEU A 54 46.14 -21.51 -15.63
CA LEU A 54 45.42 -20.63 -16.54
C LEU A 54 43.90 -20.84 -16.42
N THR A 55 43.47 -22.09 -16.25
CA THR A 55 42.05 -22.42 -16.03
C THR A 55 41.55 -21.82 -14.71
N ILE A 56 42.35 -21.87 -13.64
CA ILE A 56 42.05 -21.18 -12.37
C ILE A 56 42.01 -19.66 -12.57
N GLY A 57 42.93 -19.09 -13.36
CA GLY A 57 42.93 -17.67 -13.76
C GLY A 57 41.64 -17.26 -14.49
N LEU A 58 41.12 -18.14 -15.35
CA LEU A 58 39.89 -17.90 -16.10
C LEU A 58 38.66 -17.92 -15.18
N TRP A 59 38.55 -18.90 -14.28
CA TRP A 59 37.47 -18.98 -13.31
C TRP A 59 37.52 -17.83 -12.28
N THR A 60 38.70 -17.39 -11.87
CA THR A 60 38.86 -16.22 -11.00
C THR A 60 38.47 -14.92 -11.72
N ALA A 61 38.75 -14.78 -13.01
CA ALA A 61 38.27 -13.65 -13.82
C ALA A 61 36.74 -13.65 -13.94
N VAL A 62 36.11 -14.81 -14.14
CA VAL A 62 34.63 -14.96 -14.15
C VAL A 62 34.04 -14.57 -12.80
N ALA A 63 34.63 -15.05 -11.70
CA ALA A 63 34.19 -14.71 -10.35
C ALA A 63 34.35 -13.21 -10.04
N ALA A 64 35.47 -12.61 -10.46
CA ALA A 64 35.72 -11.18 -10.30
C ALA A 64 34.73 -10.34 -11.12
N LEU A 65 34.44 -10.74 -12.36
CA LEU A 65 33.45 -10.09 -13.22
C LEU A 65 32.04 -10.17 -12.61
N TRP A 66 31.69 -11.32 -12.01
CA TRP A 66 30.44 -11.50 -11.28
C TRP A 66 30.35 -10.58 -10.06
N LEU A 67 31.43 -10.45 -9.30
CA LEU A 67 31.51 -9.58 -8.12
C LEU A 67 31.36 -8.10 -8.51
N VAL A 68 32.07 -7.64 -9.53
CA VAL A 68 31.98 -6.27 -10.07
C VAL A 68 30.56 -5.99 -10.59
N ALA A 69 29.97 -6.93 -11.32
CA ALA A 69 28.60 -6.78 -11.82
C ALA A 69 27.57 -6.71 -10.69
N THR A 70 27.77 -7.49 -9.61
CA THR A 70 26.90 -7.47 -8.42
C THR A 70 26.99 -6.14 -7.68
N VAL A 71 28.21 -5.62 -7.47
CA VAL A 71 28.43 -4.31 -6.83
C VAL A 71 27.89 -3.17 -7.69
N SER A 72 28.01 -3.26 -9.01
CA SER A 72 27.43 -2.29 -9.94
C SER A 72 25.89 -2.35 -9.97
N ALA A 73 25.30 -3.54 -9.83
CA ALA A 73 23.86 -3.68 -9.71
C ALA A 73 23.35 -3.03 -8.42
N VAL A 74 23.99 -3.27 -7.28
CA VAL A 74 23.60 -2.70 -5.98
C VAL A 74 23.74 -1.17 -5.95
N SER A 75 24.81 -0.62 -6.55
CA SER A 75 25.03 0.84 -6.61
C SER A 75 24.17 1.56 -7.67
N GLY A 76 23.67 0.82 -8.66
CA GLY A 76 22.84 1.33 -9.74
C GLY A 76 21.33 1.27 -9.48
N PHE A 77 20.89 0.59 -8.42
CA PHE A 77 19.46 0.52 -8.08
C PHE A 77 18.99 1.92 -7.68
N PRO A 78 18.01 2.51 -8.40
CA PRO A 78 17.38 3.73 -7.91
C PRO A 78 16.83 3.44 -6.51
N PRO A 79 16.88 4.43 -5.58
CA PRO A 79 16.28 4.27 -4.27
C PRO A 79 14.85 3.75 -4.46
N PRO A 80 14.39 2.81 -3.62
CA PRO A 80 13.04 2.29 -3.73
C PRO A 80 12.09 3.48 -3.84
N ILE A 81 11.25 3.50 -4.89
CA ILE A 81 10.19 4.50 -5.03
C ILE A 81 9.51 4.55 -3.66
N PRO A 82 9.54 5.70 -2.95
CA PRO A 82 9.00 5.75 -1.61
C PRO A 82 7.52 5.35 -1.70
N VAL A 83 7.23 4.13 -1.24
CA VAL A 83 5.88 3.54 -1.22
C VAL A 83 5.07 4.09 -0.05
N GLY A 84 5.30 5.36 0.29
CA GLY A 84 4.77 6.02 1.47
C GLY A 84 4.60 7.51 1.25
N ARG A 85 3.75 8.09 2.09
CA ARG A 85 3.49 9.51 2.17
C ARG A 85 4.81 10.28 2.34
N GLY A 86 4.98 11.42 1.68
CA GLY A 86 6.18 12.25 1.84
C GLY A 86 6.31 12.76 3.28
N ALA A 87 7.54 13.05 3.75
CA ALA A 87 7.80 13.41 5.15
C ALA A 87 6.93 14.58 5.67
N GLU A 88 6.67 15.57 4.83
CA GLU A 88 5.76 16.69 5.18
C GLU A 88 4.32 16.23 5.39
N ALA A 89 3.85 15.34 4.52
CA ALA A 89 2.51 14.81 4.61
C ALA A 89 2.39 13.86 5.82
N ASP A 90 3.44 13.12 6.19
CA ASP A 90 3.48 12.33 7.43
C ASP A 90 3.40 13.22 8.69
N ALA A 91 4.09 14.37 8.68
CA ALA A 91 3.97 15.34 9.76
C ALA A 91 2.54 15.90 9.86
N LEU A 92 1.90 16.19 8.72
CA LEU A 92 0.49 16.63 8.69
C LEU A 92 -0.46 15.55 9.22
N PHE A 93 -0.26 14.29 8.83
CA PHE A 93 -1.07 13.17 9.30
C PHE A 93 -0.89 12.93 10.80
N ALA A 94 0.35 12.96 11.31
CA ALA A 94 0.63 12.82 12.73
C ALA A 94 -0.09 13.92 13.53
N LYS A 95 -0.01 15.18 13.07
CA LYS A 95 -0.72 16.30 13.69
C LYS A 95 -2.24 16.11 13.67
N ALA A 96 -2.81 15.66 12.55
CA ALA A 96 -4.24 15.39 12.44
C ALA A 96 -4.69 14.26 13.39
N ARG A 97 -3.87 13.22 13.53
CA ARG A 97 -4.10 12.12 14.47
C ARG A 97 -4.04 12.60 15.92
N ASP A 98 -3.08 13.45 16.27
CA ASP A 98 -2.96 13.99 17.63
C ASP A 98 -4.17 14.87 17.99
N LEU A 99 -4.67 15.66 17.03
CA LEU A 99 -5.91 16.43 17.18
C LEU A 99 -7.13 15.52 17.36
N TYR A 100 -7.21 14.43 16.58
CA TYR A 100 -8.25 13.41 16.71
C TYR A 100 -8.24 12.75 18.10
N LEU A 101 -7.05 12.39 18.61
CA LEU A 101 -6.89 11.83 19.96
C LEU A 101 -7.25 12.84 21.05
N SER A 102 -6.97 14.12 20.81
CA SER A 102 -7.33 15.24 21.69
C SER A 102 -8.82 15.61 21.63
N ARG A 103 -9.64 14.89 20.84
CA ARG A 103 -11.06 15.14 20.57
C ARG A 103 -11.36 16.50 19.94
N ASP A 104 -10.37 17.15 19.33
CA ASP A 104 -10.56 18.37 18.54
C ASP A 104 -10.97 17.97 17.12
N TRP A 105 -12.24 17.60 16.96
CA TRP A 105 -12.77 17.06 15.72
C TRP A 105 -12.70 18.05 14.56
N LEU A 106 -12.90 19.34 14.82
CA LEU A 106 -12.93 20.37 13.79
C LEU A 106 -11.52 20.58 13.20
N GLN A 107 -10.52 20.73 14.07
CA GLN A 107 -9.14 20.89 13.61
C GLN A 107 -8.61 19.60 12.97
N ALA A 108 -8.94 18.43 13.52
CA ALA A 108 -8.56 17.15 12.93
C ALA A 108 -9.12 17.00 11.50
N GLU A 109 -10.40 17.34 11.30
CA GLU A 109 -11.02 17.28 9.97
C GLU A 109 -10.38 18.25 8.98
N SER A 110 -10.11 19.48 9.41
CA SER A 110 -9.44 20.49 8.59
C SER A 110 -8.05 20.01 8.12
N ARG A 111 -7.25 19.45 9.03
CA ARG A 111 -5.91 18.92 8.70
C ARG A 111 -5.97 17.68 7.83
N LEU A 112 -6.96 16.81 8.01
CA LEU A 112 -7.16 15.66 7.13
C LEU A 112 -7.54 16.08 5.71
N ARG A 113 -8.41 17.07 5.55
CA ARG A 113 -8.76 17.59 4.22
C ARG A 113 -7.56 18.26 3.54
N GLU A 114 -6.82 19.08 4.27
CA GLU A 114 -5.58 19.70 3.75
C GLU A 114 -4.57 18.63 3.27
N LEU A 115 -4.44 17.53 4.02
CA LEU A 115 -3.60 16.41 3.63
C LEU A 115 -4.11 15.72 2.36
N LEU A 116 -5.42 15.48 2.26
CA LEU A 116 -6.05 14.83 1.11
C LEU A 116 -6.06 15.69 -0.15
N ASP A 117 -6.05 17.03 -0.02
CA ASP A 117 -5.89 17.94 -1.16
C ASP A 117 -4.50 17.80 -1.80
N ARG A 118 -3.47 17.55 -0.99
CA ARG A 118 -2.10 17.31 -1.46
C ARG A 118 -1.87 15.88 -1.91
N SER A 119 -2.46 14.92 -1.19
CA SER A 119 -2.28 13.48 -1.36
C SER A 119 -3.64 12.78 -1.47
N PRO A 120 -4.32 12.87 -2.62
CA PRO A 120 -5.68 12.33 -2.79
C PRO A 120 -5.75 10.80 -2.77
N THR A 121 -4.61 10.12 -2.93
CA THR A 121 -4.49 8.65 -2.96
C THR A 121 -4.08 8.07 -1.60
N ASP A 122 -4.14 8.87 -0.54
CA ASP A 122 -3.78 8.42 0.80
C ASP A 122 -4.95 7.69 1.48
N GLY A 123 -4.90 6.36 1.43
CA GLY A 123 -5.95 5.51 1.99
C GLY A 123 -6.07 5.59 3.51
N GLU A 124 -4.96 5.84 4.22
CA GLU A 124 -4.96 5.94 5.69
C GLU A 124 -5.66 7.23 6.15
N ALA A 125 -5.35 8.36 5.50
CA ALA A 125 -6.01 9.64 5.78
C ALA A 125 -7.50 9.60 5.42
N GLN A 126 -7.87 8.95 4.31
CA GLN A 126 -9.28 8.74 3.94
C GLN A 126 -10.04 7.90 4.97
N LEU A 127 -9.41 6.84 5.50
CA LEU A 127 -10.01 5.99 6.53
C LEU A 127 -10.21 6.74 7.85
N LEU A 128 -9.21 7.53 8.28
CA LEU A 128 -9.31 8.34 9.50
C LEU A 128 -10.38 9.42 9.37
N LEU A 129 -10.50 10.07 8.20
CA LEU A 129 -11.58 11.01 7.91
C LEU A 129 -12.95 10.33 7.97
N GLY A 130 -13.10 9.14 7.38
CA GLY A 130 -14.34 8.35 7.49
C GLY A 130 -14.71 8.07 8.94
N THR A 131 -13.74 7.63 9.75
CA THR A 131 -13.95 7.36 11.19
C THR A 131 -14.37 8.63 11.96
N LEU A 132 -13.75 9.77 11.65
CA LEU A 132 -14.10 11.06 12.22
C LEU A 132 -15.53 11.47 11.85
N LEU A 133 -15.92 11.34 10.58
CA LEU A 133 -17.27 11.66 10.10
C LEU A 133 -18.33 10.88 10.88
N ARG A 134 -18.11 9.57 11.10
CA ARG A 134 -18.99 8.74 11.94
C ARG A 134 -19.10 9.30 13.36
N ARG A 135 -17.98 9.64 14.01
CA ARG A 135 -17.98 10.20 15.37
C ARG A 135 -18.70 11.54 15.47
N THR A 136 -18.66 12.35 14.42
CA THR A 136 -19.37 13.63 14.35
C THR A 136 -20.85 13.49 13.99
N GLY A 137 -21.37 12.26 13.82
CA GLY A 137 -22.77 11.98 13.47
C GLY A 137 -23.08 12.15 11.97
N ARG A 138 -22.08 12.45 11.13
CA ARG A 138 -22.23 12.60 9.67
C ARG A 138 -22.17 11.24 8.97
N VAL A 139 -23.10 10.36 9.34
CA VAL A 139 -23.13 8.94 8.92
C VAL A 139 -23.25 8.77 7.40
N ALA A 140 -24.12 9.54 6.76
CA ALA A 140 -24.31 9.45 5.30
C ALA A 140 -23.04 9.81 4.52
N GLU A 141 -22.29 10.81 4.97
CA GLU A 141 -21.03 11.21 4.35
C GLU A 141 -19.91 10.19 4.61
N CYS A 142 -19.86 9.65 5.83
CA CYS A 142 -18.96 8.57 6.20
C CYS A 142 -19.13 7.36 5.27
N ARG A 143 -20.38 6.90 5.07
CA ARG A 143 -20.71 5.77 4.19
C ARG A 143 -20.18 6.01 2.77
N ARG A 144 -20.51 7.16 2.18
CA ARG A 144 -20.07 7.52 0.82
C ARG A 144 -18.53 7.57 0.70
N ALA A 145 -17.85 8.13 1.70
CA ALA A 145 -16.39 8.22 1.71
C ALA A 145 -15.74 6.84 1.78
N LEU A 146 -16.24 5.95 2.65
CA LEU A 146 -15.74 4.58 2.81
C LEU A 146 -16.02 3.71 1.58
N GLU A 147 -17.18 3.83 0.94
CA GLU A 147 -17.51 3.14 -0.32
C GLU A 147 -16.65 3.63 -1.49
N LYS A 148 -16.29 4.92 -1.51
CA LYS A 148 -15.35 5.46 -2.49
C LYS A 148 -13.94 4.91 -2.25
N LEU A 149 -13.48 4.89 -0.99
CA LEU A 149 -12.19 4.33 -0.62
C LEU A 149 -12.11 2.83 -0.95
N ALA A 150 -13.17 2.05 -0.67
CA ALA A 150 -13.22 0.61 -0.97
C ALA A 150 -13.02 0.28 -2.46
N ARG A 151 -13.44 1.18 -3.36
CA ARG A 151 -13.29 1.02 -4.82
C ARG A 151 -11.97 1.53 -5.37
N SER A 152 -11.15 2.17 -4.54
CA SER A 152 -9.86 2.75 -4.94
C SER A 152 -8.70 1.82 -4.61
N ASP A 153 -7.61 1.91 -5.38
CA ASP A 153 -6.39 1.15 -5.12
C ASP A 153 -5.79 1.46 -3.74
N SER A 154 -5.97 2.70 -3.27
CA SER A 154 -5.56 3.14 -1.93
C SER A 154 -6.34 2.48 -0.79
N GLY A 155 -7.53 1.92 -1.07
CA GLY A 155 -8.31 1.15 -0.11
C GLY A 155 -7.87 -0.30 0.06
N GLY A 156 -7.03 -0.83 -0.85
CA GLY A 156 -6.60 -2.23 -0.85
C GLY A 156 -6.05 -2.71 0.51
N PRO A 157 -5.06 -2.02 1.11
CA PRO A 157 -4.51 -2.40 2.41
C PRO A 157 -5.52 -2.31 3.57
N TRP A 158 -6.59 -1.52 3.41
CA TRP A 158 -7.52 -1.16 4.47
C TRP A 158 -8.90 -1.82 4.33
N GLN A 159 -9.08 -2.77 3.39
CA GLN A 159 -10.38 -3.39 3.10
C GLN A 159 -11.07 -3.99 4.32
N THR A 160 -10.31 -4.63 5.22
CA THR A 160 -10.85 -5.22 6.45
C THR A 160 -11.41 -4.15 7.39
N ALA A 161 -10.69 -3.04 7.56
CA ALA A 161 -11.13 -1.91 8.38
C ALA A 161 -12.35 -1.22 7.77
N ILE A 162 -12.34 -1.01 6.44
CA ILE A 162 -13.47 -0.42 5.71
C ILE A 162 -14.73 -1.29 5.83
N ALA A 163 -14.60 -2.60 5.62
CA ALA A 163 -15.72 -3.54 5.73
C ALA A 163 -16.30 -3.56 7.16
N THR A 164 -15.44 -3.51 8.18
CA THR A 164 -15.86 -3.45 9.59
C THR A 164 -16.62 -2.15 9.89
N GLU A 165 -16.17 -1.02 9.34
CA GLU A 165 -16.84 0.25 9.55
C GLU A 165 -18.18 0.34 8.80
N LEU A 166 -18.24 -0.13 7.56
CA LEU A 166 -19.50 -0.19 6.81
C LEU A 166 -20.53 -1.14 7.44
N SER A 167 -20.09 -2.26 8.02
CA SER A 167 -21.00 -3.19 8.71
C SER A 167 -21.56 -2.60 10.00
N ARG A 168 -20.78 -1.81 10.75
CA ARG A 168 -21.28 -1.05 11.91
C ARG A 168 -22.33 -0.04 11.50
N LEU A 169 -22.09 0.75 10.46
CA LEU A 169 -23.08 1.70 9.96
C LEU A 169 -24.38 1.01 9.53
N ALA A 170 -24.30 -0.19 8.93
CA ALA A 170 -25.47 -0.97 8.56
C ALA A 170 -26.20 -1.62 9.76
N ALA A 171 -25.54 -1.78 10.90
CA ALA A 171 -26.19 -2.19 12.14
C ALA A 171 -26.92 -0.99 12.76
N ASP A 172 -26.24 0.15 12.89
CA ASP A 172 -26.80 1.39 13.43
C ASP A 172 -28.06 1.84 12.65
N ASP A 173 -28.04 1.73 11.32
CA ASP A 173 -29.21 2.08 10.48
C ASP A 173 -30.40 1.12 10.70
N ARG A 174 -30.15 -0.17 10.98
CA ARG A 174 -31.23 -1.15 11.25
C ARG A 174 -31.84 -0.94 12.62
N ASP A 175 -31.03 -0.67 13.64
CA ASP A 175 -31.51 -0.38 15.00
C ASP A 175 -32.34 0.92 15.02
N ALA A 176 -31.97 1.90 14.19
CA ALA A 176 -32.75 3.13 14.01
C ALA A 176 -34.13 2.87 13.38
N ASP A 177 -34.22 1.95 12.41
CA ASP A 177 -35.49 1.59 11.76
C ASP A 177 -36.39 0.78 12.72
N ASP A 178 -35.85 -0.23 13.40
CA ASP A 178 -36.60 -1.05 14.36
C ASP A 178 -37.13 -0.21 15.55
N SER A 179 -36.34 0.75 16.05
CA SER A 179 -36.78 1.64 17.13
C SER A 179 -37.85 2.65 16.69
N ALA A 180 -37.81 3.11 15.44
CA ALA A 180 -38.85 3.97 14.87
C ALA A 180 -40.18 3.23 14.71
N VAL A 181 -40.14 1.93 14.42
CA VAL A 181 -41.33 1.08 14.27
C VAL A 181 -42.01 0.78 15.62
N VAL A 182 -41.28 0.82 16.73
CA VAL A 182 -41.77 0.37 18.06
C VAL A 182 -42.36 1.49 18.93
N LEU A 183 -42.42 2.76 18.49
CA LEU A 183 -43.01 3.83 19.31
C LEU A 183 -44.52 3.57 19.55
N PRO A 184 -44.94 3.12 20.75
CA PRO A 184 -46.35 2.89 21.01
C PRO A 184 -46.97 4.28 21.17
N LEU A 185 -47.90 4.65 20.30
CA LEU A 185 -48.80 5.75 20.58
C LEU A 185 -49.54 5.38 21.87
N HIS A 186 -49.12 5.92 23.01
CA HIS A 186 -49.92 5.90 24.22
C HIS A 186 -51.22 6.64 23.88
N ASP A 187 -52.25 5.84 23.65
CA ASP A 187 -53.59 6.31 23.36
C ASP A 187 -54.17 6.92 24.66
N GLU A 188 -53.89 8.20 24.89
CA GLU A 188 -54.47 8.99 26.00
C GLU A 188 -56.00 9.18 25.87
N SER A 189 -56.66 8.53 24.92
CA SER A 189 -58.11 8.67 24.73
C SER A 189 -58.98 7.86 25.71
N ALA A 190 -58.41 6.94 26.50
CA ALA A 190 -59.18 6.11 27.44
C ALA A 190 -59.57 6.80 28.77
N GLY A 191 -59.02 7.98 29.08
CA GLY A 191 -59.26 8.66 30.37
C GLY A 191 -60.45 9.62 30.43
N ALA A 192 -61.03 10.02 29.28
CA ALA A 192 -61.99 11.13 29.23
C ALA A 192 -63.47 10.71 29.20
N GLN A 193 -63.80 9.45 28.91
CA GLN A 193 -65.21 9.01 28.78
C GLN A 193 -65.88 8.57 30.09
N SER A 194 -65.12 8.34 31.16
CA SER A 194 -65.66 7.80 32.43
C SER A 194 -66.17 8.87 33.40
N ARG A 195 -66.09 10.17 33.08
CA ARG A 195 -66.46 11.27 34.00
C ARG A 195 -67.82 11.93 33.74
N THR A 196 -68.57 11.50 32.72
CA THR A 196 -69.81 12.19 32.29
C THR A 196 -71.11 11.43 32.58
N ALA A 197 -71.10 10.36 33.38
CA ALA A 197 -72.29 9.50 33.60
C ALA A 197 -72.78 9.40 35.06
N ALA A 198 -72.47 10.36 35.93
CA ALA A 198 -73.05 10.42 37.27
C ALA A 198 -73.39 11.87 37.69
N ALA A 199 -74.54 12.35 37.25
CA ALA A 199 -75.27 13.49 37.80
C ALA A 199 -76.76 13.19 37.76
#